data_AF-A0A2G9PAA0-F1
#
_entry.id   AF-A0A2G9PAA0-F1
#
_cell.length_a   1.000
_cell.length_b   1.000
_cell.length_c   1.000
_cell.angle_alpha   90.00
_cell.angle_beta   90.00
_cell.angle_gamma   90.00
#
_symmetry.space_group_name_H-M   'P 1'
#
loop_
_entity.id
_entity.type
_entity.pdbx_description
1 polymer ?
#
loop_
_entity_poly.entity_id
_entity_poly.type
_entity_poly.pdbx_seq_one_letter_code
_entity_poly.pdbx_strand_id
1 'polypeptide(L)'
;MRYPHDWTCRNCRSLVRDNHNCPTCGYPRSWKCTQCGDVTINSKVCETCHYPFKQERKEKHVYESASKRNNALNFLFNVKDRVTSYTDRIPGKYVIIVVLTLILIIIFSLRAPYTNLAPSIDNITLDARLRGDASTLFVGAHDDETRISNVSARIQTPLGESITLTMAETPLGWVSQENIIFNQTGEWLVRVVVTDSAGVSRTSRMNQVILTPCENNDACAQSEQCVDNGCEAFSCQYCEETTDHACVALECCKTSQCADDEVCSNNTCEEVVCKACEFPEAHTCFTYACCSHEDCASNTWCIEGVCEFISCESNQIVVNGSCITPECVSNSDCKLFESCEQNECVRLNCDLCEYAANHACLSYECCTDTMCEDDLVCGEFHRCVEPAS
;
A
#
# COMPACT_ATOMS: atom_id res chain seq x y z
N MET A 1 0.84 -7.26 43.11
CA MET A 1 1.36 -6.82 41.79
C MET A 1 2.39 -7.83 41.34
N ARG A 2 2.13 -8.57 40.25
CA ARG A 2 3.14 -9.46 39.65
C ARG A 2 3.50 -8.87 38.30
N TYR A 3 4.77 -8.51 38.14
CA TYR A 3 5.33 -8.23 36.82
C TYR A 3 5.26 -9.53 35.98
N PRO A 4 5.31 -9.48 34.64
CA PRO A 4 5.57 -10.69 33.89
C PRO A 4 6.88 -11.28 34.43
N HIS A 5 6.80 -12.53 34.89
CA HIS A 5 7.92 -13.22 35.55
C HIS A 5 9.17 -13.19 34.67
N ASP A 6 9.02 -13.18 33.35
CA ASP A 6 10.13 -13.30 32.41
C ASP A 6 10.11 -12.19 31.35
N TRP A 7 11.28 -11.60 31.02
CA TRP A 7 11.50 -10.70 29.88
C TRP A 7 12.87 -10.92 29.25
N THR A 8 13.08 -10.59 27.97
CA THR A 8 14.37 -10.76 27.29
C THR A 8 15.14 -9.43 27.25
N CYS A 9 16.40 -9.41 27.70
CA CYS A 9 17.22 -8.21 27.72
C CYS A 9 17.57 -7.76 26.29
N ARG A 10 17.28 -6.50 25.90
CA ARG A 10 17.65 -6.00 24.56
C ARG A 10 19.16 -5.94 24.32
N ASN A 11 19.95 -5.72 25.37
CA ASN A 11 21.40 -5.55 25.24
C ASN A 11 22.12 -6.89 25.03
N CYS A 12 21.88 -7.88 25.90
CA CYS A 12 22.59 -9.17 25.86
C CYS A 12 21.71 -10.38 25.49
N ARG A 13 20.42 -10.16 25.19
CA ARG A 13 19.44 -11.19 24.81
C ARG A 13 19.19 -12.29 25.86
N SER A 14 19.68 -12.13 27.10
CA SER A 14 19.40 -13.10 28.17
C SER A 14 17.96 -12.98 28.69
N LEU A 15 17.37 -14.13 29.05
CA LEU A 15 16.07 -14.18 29.71
C LEU A 15 16.23 -13.77 31.17
N VAL A 16 15.57 -12.68 31.55
CA VAL A 16 15.56 -12.11 32.89
C VAL A 16 14.29 -12.57 33.60
N ARG A 17 14.45 -13.33 34.69
CA ARG A 17 13.35 -13.80 35.53
C ARG A 17 13.29 -13.01 36.84
N ASP A 18 12.13 -12.48 37.17
CA ASP A 18 11.80 -11.79 38.43
C ASP A 18 12.79 -10.69 38.85
N ASN A 19 13.43 -10.03 37.87
CA ASN A 19 14.40 -8.97 38.12
C ASN A 19 14.14 -7.74 37.26
N HIS A 20 14.35 -6.55 37.83
CA HIS A 20 14.21 -5.26 37.17
C HIS A 20 15.42 -4.91 36.29
N ASN A 21 16.58 -5.43 36.64
CA ASN A 21 17.81 -5.25 35.88
C ASN A 21 18.27 -6.59 35.33
N CYS A 22 18.86 -6.59 34.14
CA CYS A 22 19.47 -7.79 33.60
C CYS A 22 20.68 -8.18 34.48
N PRO A 23 20.73 -9.39 35.08
CA PRO A 23 21.85 -9.80 35.91
C PRO A 23 23.15 -9.99 35.10
N THR A 24 23.05 -10.21 33.79
CA THR A 24 24.21 -10.42 32.92
C THR A 24 24.93 -9.12 32.58
N CYS A 25 24.21 -8.02 32.35
CA CYS A 25 24.82 -6.78 31.83
C CYS A 25 24.36 -5.50 32.56
N GLY A 26 23.60 -5.62 33.64
CA GLY A 26 23.10 -4.49 34.43
C GLY A 26 22.02 -3.63 33.74
N TYR A 27 21.62 -3.97 32.52
CA TYR A 27 20.71 -3.13 31.73
C TYR A 27 19.32 -3.05 32.38
N PRO A 28 18.79 -1.85 32.69
CA PRO A 28 17.52 -1.69 33.36
C PRO A 28 16.35 -1.97 32.41
N ARG A 29 15.21 -2.38 32.95
CA ARG A 29 14.00 -2.57 32.16
C ARG A 29 13.46 -1.23 31.68
N SER A 30 13.38 -1.07 30.36
CA SER A 30 12.80 0.11 29.72
C SER A 30 11.60 -0.25 28.84
N TRP A 31 10.70 0.71 28.62
CA TRP A 31 9.59 0.62 27.67
C TRP A 31 9.44 1.93 26.91
N LYS A 32 8.97 1.84 25.66
CA LYS A 32 8.71 3.01 24.81
C LYS A 32 7.28 3.48 25.05
N CYS A 33 7.09 4.76 25.38
CA CYS A 33 5.77 5.32 25.58
C CYS A 33 4.99 5.34 24.27
N THR A 34 3.76 4.82 24.25
CA THR A 34 2.94 4.78 23.03
C THR A 34 2.37 6.14 22.63
N GLN A 35 2.33 7.11 23.55
CA GLN A 35 1.85 8.46 23.27
C GLN A 35 2.94 9.37 22.71
N CYS A 36 4.12 9.43 23.35
CA CYS A 36 5.18 10.36 22.95
C CYS A 36 6.41 9.69 22.31
N GLY A 37 6.54 8.37 22.37
CA GLY A 37 7.69 7.66 21.82
C GLY A 37 8.94 7.64 22.70
N ASP A 38 8.95 8.32 23.85
CA ASP A 38 10.12 8.35 24.74
C ASP A 38 10.35 7.00 25.45
N VAL A 39 11.62 6.67 25.67
CA VAL A 39 12.02 5.46 26.41
C VAL A 39 12.03 5.78 27.90
N THR A 40 11.13 5.14 28.64
CA THR A 40 11.04 5.29 30.09
C THR A 40 11.80 4.15 30.78
N ILE A 41 12.64 4.46 31.76
CA ILE A 41 13.46 3.48 32.49
C ILE A 41 12.91 3.36 33.92
N ASN A 42 12.58 2.14 34.36
CA ASN A 42 12.14 1.85 35.73
C ASN A 42 10.91 2.63 36.27
N SER A 43 10.18 3.37 35.44
CA SER A 43 8.94 4.05 35.83
C SER A 43 7.70 3.40 35.22
N LYS A 44 6.57 3.45 35.95
CA LYS A 44 5.25 3.00 35.47
C LYS A 44 4.51 4.09 34.69
N VAL A 45 5.06 5.30 34.68
CA VAL A 45 4.46 6.49 34.07
C VAL A 45 5.55 7.16 33.26
N CYS A 46 5.26 7.53 32.02
CA CYS A 46 6.20 8.27 31.20
C CYS A 46 6.49 9.62 31.86
N GLU A 47 7.77 9.97 32.09
CA GLU A 47 8.14 11.24 32.72
C GLU A 47 7.77 12.45 31.87
N THR A 48 7.83 12.31 30.54
CA THR A 48 7.54 13.40 29.60
C THR A 48 6.05 13.75 29.57
N CYS A 49 5.18 12.75 29.39
CA CYS A 49 3.74 12.98 29.13
C CYS A 49 2.81 12.47 30.25
N HIS A 50 3.36 11.95 31.34
CA HIS A 50 2.61 11.39 32.47
C HIS A 50 1.65 10.23 32.09
N TYR A 51 1.87 9.58 30.95
CA TYR A 51 1.02 8.48 30.49
C TYR A 51 1.34 7.16 31.24
N PRO A 52 0.35 6.47 31.83
CA PRO A 52 0.57 5.23 32.56
C PRO A 52 0.80 4.03 31.63
N PHE A 53 1.74 3.15 32.00
CA PHE A 53 2.04 1.93 31.28
C PHE A 53 0.85 0.97 31.29
N LYS A 54 0.18 0.81 30.15
CA LYS A 54 -0.81 -0.26 29.93
C LYS A 54 -0.12 -1.46 29.31
N GLN A 55 0.06 -2.53 30.10
CA GLN A 55 0.48 -3.81 29.56
C GLN A 55 -0.70 -4.40 28.78
N GLU A 56 -0.60 -4.46 27.46
CA GLU A 56 -1.55 -5.19 26.63
C GLU A 56 -1.58 -6.64 27.11
N ARG A 57 -2.66 -7.03 27.79
CA ARG A 57 -2.99 -8.44 27.95
C ARG A 57 -3.35 -8.92 26.56
N LYS A 58 -2.45 -9.68 25.92
CA LYS A 58 -2.84 -10.53 24.80
C LYS A 58 -3.83 -11.57 25.36
N GLU A 59 -5.11 -11.24 25.33
CA GLU A 59 -6.15 -12.23 25.51
C GLU A 59 -5.99 -13.24 24.37
N LYS A 60 -5.75 -14.48 24.77
CA LYS A 60 -5.61 -15.61 23.87
C LYS A 60 -6.99 -15.84 23.26
N HIS A 61 -7.25 -15.27 22.08
CA HIS A 61 -8.48 -15.50 21.34
C HIS A 61 -8.58 -16.99 21.00
N VAL A 62 -9.45 -17.68 21.75
CA VAL A 62 -10.01 -18.97 21.41
C VAL A 62 -10.97 -18.73 20.25
N TYR A 63 -10.65 -19.27 19.08
CA TYR A 63 -11.55 -19.31 17.95
C TYR A 63 -12.65 -20.33 18.25
N GLU A 64 -13.84 -19.86 18.62
CA GLU A 64 -15.04 -20.69 18.72
C GLU A 64 -16.22 -20.03 18.00
N SER A 65 -16.64 -20.68 16.91
CA SER A 65 -17.99 -20.75 16.36
C SER A 65 -18.60 -19.56 15.58
N ALA A 66 -18.43 -19.60 14.26
CA ALA A 66 -19.48 -19.22 13.31
C ALA A 66 -20.26 -20.49 12.92
N SER A 67 -21.30 -20.84 13.69
CA SER A 67 -22.20 -21.97 13.36
C SER A 67 -23.61 -21.72 13.88
N LYS A 68 -24.35 -20.76 13.29
CA LYS A 68 -25.79 -20.56 13.57
C LYS A 68 -26.66 -20.13 12.37
N ARG A 69 -26.29 -20.44 11.12
CA ARG A 69 -27.20 -20.26 9.97
C ARG A 69 -27.26 -21.46 9.01
N ASN A 70 -27.47 -22.68 9.53
CA ASN A 70 -27.66 -23.88 8.69
C ASN A 70 -28.69 -24.89 9.24
N ASN A 71 -29.76 -24.43 9.91
CA ASN A 71 -30.74 -25.33 10.56
C ASN A 71 -31.99 -25.66 9.72
N ALA A 72 -32.20 -25.07 8.54
CA ALA A 72 -33.31 -25.47 7.67
C ALA A 72 -32.95 -26.59 6.68
N LEU A 73 -31.73 -26.54 6.11
CA LEU A 73 -31.26 -27.56 5.18
C LEU A 73 -30.85 -28.87 5.87
N ASN A 74 -30.33 -28.80 7.11
CA ASN A 74 -30.01 -29.99 7.91
C ASN A 74 -31.23 -30.79 8.38
N PHE A 75 -32.43 -30.21 8.37
CA PHE A 75 -33.66 -30.95 8.69
C PHE A 75 -34.12 -31.83 7.52
N LEU A 76 -33.98 -31.35 6.27
CA LEU A 76 -34.32 -32.11 5.07
C LEU A 76 -33.33 -33.25 4.80
N PHE A 77 -32.04 -33.07 5.10
CA PHE A 77 -31.06 -34.16 4.98
C PHE A 77 -31.22 -35.23 6.09
N ASN A 78 -31.62 -34.86 7.32
CA ASN A 78 -31.87 -35.83 8.40
C ASN A 78 -33.11 -36.71 8.18
N VAL A 79 -34.13 -36.25 7.44
CA VAL A 79 -35.30 -37.07 7.12
C VAL A 79 -34.95 -38.14 6.08
N LYS A 80 -34.07 -37.83 5.11
CA LYS A 80 -33.62 -38.80 4.11
C LYS A 80 -32.85 -39.95 4.76
N ASP A 81 -31.89 -39.65 5.65
CA ASP A 81 -31.05 -40.66 6.29
C ASP A 81 -31.78 -41.51 7.35
N ARG A 82 -32.83 -40.97 7.99
CA ARG A 82 -33.70 -41.76 8.87
C ARG A 82 -34.70 -42.64 8.13
N VAL A 83 -35.07 -42.29 6.90
CA VAL A 83 -35.97 -43.12 6.09
C VAL A 83 -35.23 -44.31 5.47
N THR A 84 -33.96 -44.16 5.07
CA THR A 84 -33.14 -45.28 4.55
C THR A 84 -32.76 -46.30 5.62
N SER A 85 -32.66 -45.92 6.90
CA SER A 85 -32.30 -46.87 7.98
C SER A 85 -33.46 -47.77 8.44
N TYR A 86 -34.71 -47.41 8.12
CA TYR A 86 -35.89 -48.21 8.44
C TYR A 86 -36.32 -49.19 7.31
N THR A 87 -35.84 -48.99 6.08
CA THR A 87 -36.25 -49.82 4.93
C THR A 87 -35.59 -51.21 4.87
N ASP A 88 -34.50 -51.44 5.61
CA ASP A 88 -33.79 -52.73 5.59
C ASP A 88 -34.39 -53.81 6.51
N ARG A 89 -35.45 -53.51 7.28
CA ARG A 89 -36.06 -54.46 8.23
C ARG A 89 -37.52 -54.79 8.00
N ILE A 90 -38.12 -54.33 6.89
CA ILE A 90 -39.54 -54.56 6.61
C ILE A 90 -39.67 -55.35 5.31
N PRO A 91 -40.29 -56.55 5.30
CA PRO A 91 -40.51 -57.31 4.08
C PRO A 91 -41.34 -56.47 3.10
N GLY A 92 -40.88 -56.36 1.85
CA GLY A 92 -41.28 -55.34 0.86
C GLY A 92 -42.77 -55.22 0.52
N LYS A 93 -43.65 -56.05 1.07
CA LYS A 93 -45.11 -55.94 0.92
C LYS A 93 -45.74 -54.87 1.82
N TYR A 94 -45.10 -54.48 2.93
CA TYR A 94 -45.67 -53.51 3.88
C TYR A 94 -45.29 -52.05 3.59
N VAL A 95 -44.21 -51.81 2.83
CA VAL A 95 -43.77 -50.46 2.47
C VAL A 95 -44.80 -49.76 1.58
N ILE A 96 -45.42 -50.48 0.65
CA ILE A 96 -46.45 -49.93 -0.25
C ILE A 96 -47.69 -49.49 0.54
N ILE A 97 -48.08 -50.24 1.58
CA ILE A 97 -49.28 -49.92 2.38
C ILE A 97 -49.06 -48.64 3.19
N VAL A 98 -47.88 -48.46 3.79
CA VAL A 98 -47.56 -47.26 4.59
C VAL A 98 -47.46 -46.01 3.73
N VAL A 99 -46.91 -46.13 2.52
CA VAL A 99 -46.83 -45.01 1.57
C VAL A 99 -48.24 -44.64 1.07
N LEU A 100 -49.08 -45.62 0.74
CA LEU A 100 -50.45 -45.37 0.29
C LEU A 100 -51.33 -44.77 1.39
N THR A 101 -51.18 -45.18 2.66
CA THR A 101 -51.92 -44.56 3.76
C THR A 101 -51.46 -43.15 4.05
N LEU A 102 -50.16 -42.84 3.97
CA LEU A 102 -49.66 -41.47 4.09
C LEU A 102 -50.16 -40.56 2.94
N ILE A 103 -50.18 -41.06 1.71
CA ILE A 103 -50.74 -40.34 0.56
C ILE A 103 -52.24 -40.09 0.75
N LEU A 104 -52.99 -41.10 1.23
CA LEU A 104 -54.42 -40.93 1.50
C LEU A 104 -54.68 -39.95 2.64
N ILE A 105 -53.86 -39.93 3.69
CA ILE A 105 -53.96 -38.95 4.78
C ILE A 105 -53.69 -37.54 4.23
N ILE A 106 -52.66 -37.35 3.40
CA ILE A 106 -52.38 -36.05 2.76
C ILE A 106 -53.55 -35.61 1.86
N ILE A 107 -54.11 -36.53 1.06
CA ILE A 107 -55.27 -36.24 0.20
C ILE A 107 -56.52 -35.90 1.03
N PHE A 108 -56.73 -36.57 2.17
CA PHE A 108 -57.85 -36.28 3.07
C PHE A 108 -57.66 -34.97 3.84
N SER A 109 -56.43 -34.64 4.23
CA SER A 109 -56.09 -33.36 4.86
C SER A 109 -56.21 -32.17 3.89
N LEU A 110 -56.08 -32.41 2.58
CA LEU A 110 -56.32 -31.41 1.54
C LEU A 110 -57.81 -31.28 1.14
N ARG A 111 -58.69 -32.16 1.65
CA ARG A 111 -60.14 -32.10 1.48
C ARG A 111 -60.83 -31.86 2.83
N ALA A 112 -60.50 -30.75 3.50
CA ALA A 112 -61.42 -30.22 4.50
C ALA A 112 -62.60 -29.54 3.76
N PRO A 113 -63.86 -29.84 4.11
CA PRO A 113 -65.02 -29.18 3.49
C PRO A 113 -65.05 -27.72 3.93
N TYR A 114 -64.92 -26.81 2.96
CA TYR A 114 -65.22 -25.39 3.13
C TYR A 114 -66.70 -25.25 3.52
N THR A 115 -66.97 -25.05 4.80
CA THR A 115 -68.25 -24.56 5.27
C THR A 115 -68.40 -23.10 4.84
N ASN A 116 -69.56 -22.78 4.25
CA ASN A 116 -69.96 -21.45 3.81
C ASN A 116 -69.70 -20.38 4.87
N LEU A 117 -68.58 -19.66 4.74
CA LEU A 117 -68.46 -18.30 5.20
C LEU A 117 -68.76 -17.40 3.99
N ALA A 118 -69.53 -16.34 4.23
CA ALA A 118 -69.78 -15.26 3.27
C ALA A 118 -68.48 -14.84 2.58
N PRO A 119 -68.51 -14.38 1.31
CA PRO A 119 -67.31 -13.97 0.58
C PRO A 119 -66.58 -12.90 1.40
N SER A 120 -65.54 -13.33 2.10
CA SER A 120 -64.58 -12.44 2.67
C SER A 120 -63.67 -12.05 1.52
N ILE A 121 -63.56 -10.75 1.27
CA ILE A 121 -62.48 -10.17 0.47
C ILE A 121 -61.18 -10.45 1.23
N ASP A 122 -60.71 -11.69 1.22
CA ASP A 122 -59.56 -12.14 2.00
C ASP A 122 -58.24 -11.95 1.22
N ASN A 123 -58.30 -11.68 -0.08
CA ASN A 123 -57.12 -11.62 -0.93
C ASN A 123 -56.99 -10.27 -1.65
N ILE A 124 -56.78 -9.18 -0.90
CA ILE A 124 -56.10 -8.02 -1.46
C ILE A 124 -54.61 -8.37 -1.53
N THR A 125 -54.15 -8.83 -2.68
CA THR A 125 -52.73 -9.08 -2.93
C THR A 125 -52.04 -7.77 -3.33
N LEU A 126 -51.23 -7.22 -2.43
CA LEU A 126 -50.22 -6.23 -2.81
C LEU A 126 -49.01 -6.97 -3.40
N ASP A 127 -48.70 -6.72 -4.67
CA ASP A 127 -47.45 -7.13 -5.30
C ASP A 127 -46.57 -5.88 -5.48
N ALA A 128 -45.76 -5.59 -4.47
CA ALA A 128 -44.76 -4.53 -4.55
C ALA A 128 -43.49 -5.10 -5.19
N ARG A 129 -43.26 -4.81 -6.48
CA ARG A 129 -42.04 -5.23 -7.18
C ARG A 129 -41.09 -4.05 -7.32
N LEU A 130 -39.93 -4.14 -6.66
CA LEU A 130 -38.79 -3.27 -6.93
C LEU A 130 -38.12 -3.77 -8.22
N ARG A 131 -38.05 -2.93 -9.27
CA ARG A 131 -37.36 -3.23 -10.53
C ARG A 131 -36.58 -1.99 -10.98
N GLY A 132 -35.27 -2.01 -10.78
CA GLY A 132 -34.36 -0.94 -11.24
C GLY A 132 -34.63 0.40 -10.57
N ASP A 133 -33.86 1.42 -10.97
CA ASP A 133 -33.66 2.76 -10.36
C ASP A 133 -34.92 3.60 -10.04
N ALA A 134 -36.13 3.06 -10.18
CA ALA A 134 -37.38 3.65 -9.73
C ALA A 134 -38.25 2.63 -8.99
N SER A 135 -38.48 2.88 -7.70
CA SER A 135 -39.32 2.07 -6.82
C SER A 135 -40.82 2.29 -7.11
N THR A 136 -41.38 1.57 -8.09
CA THR A 136 -42.83 1.62 -8.39
C THR A 136 -43.65 0.69 -7.48
N LEU A 137 -44.65 1.23 -6.77
CA LEU A 137 -45.61 0.45 -5.98
C LEU A 137 -46.88 0.16 -6.79
N PHE A 138 -47.17 -1.11 -7.07
CA PHE A 138 -48.44 -1.53 -7.67
C PHE A 138 -49.41 -2.01 -6.60
N VAL A 139 -50.59 -1.40 -6.55
CA VAL A 139 -51.69 -1.84 -5.68
C VAL A 139 -52.84 -2.24 -6.58
N GLY A 140 -53.12 -3.54 -6.65
CA GLY A 140 -54.29 -4.09 -7.33
C GLY A 140 -55.33 -4.54 -6.32
N ALA A 141 -56.59 -4.18 -6.56
CA ALA A 141 -57.73 -4.81 -5.91
C ALA A 141 -58.57 -5.48 -7.01
N HIS A 142 -58.80 -6.78 -6.89
CA HIS A 142 -59.66 -7.54 -7.79
C HIS A 142 -60.84 -8.06 -6.98
N ASP A 143 -62.04 -7.67 -7.37
CA ASP A 143 -63.28 -8.16 -6.79
C ASP A 143 -64.28 -8.39 -7.93
N ASP A 144 -64.80 -9.60 -8.03
CA ASP A 144 -65.66 -10.04 -9.12
C ASP A 144 -67.14 -9.65 -8.90
N GLU A 145 -67.53 -9.22 -7.70
CA GLU A 145 -68.95 -8.96 -7.40
C GLU A 145 -69.22 -7.64 -6.66
N THR A 146 -68.25 -7.06 -5.96
CA THR A 146 -68.46 -5.82 -5.19
C THR A 146 -67.96 -4.58 -5.94
N ARG A 147 -68.87 -3.63 -6.19
CA ARG A 147 -68.50 -2.31 -6.75
C ARG A 147 -67.65 -1.55 -5.74
N ILE A 148 -66.34 -1.51 -5.97
CA ILE A 148 -65.38 -0.67 -5.23
C ILE A 148 -65.68 0.80 -5.59
N SER A 149 -65.70 1.69 -4.60
CA SER A 149 -65.93 3.14 -4.85
C SER A 149 -64.67 3.97 -4.70
N ASN A 150 -63.74 3.52 -3.85
CA ASN A 150 -62.49 4.21 -3.61
C ASN A 150 -61.42 3.22 -3.13
N VAL A 151 -60.20 3.36 -3.64
CA VAL A 151 -59.01 2.71 -3.09
C VAL A 151 -58.04 3.80 -2.66
N SER A 152 -57.63 3.77 -1.40
CA SER A 152 -56.61 4.66 -0.88
C SER A 152 -55.46 3.86 -0.24
N ALA A 153 -54.24 4.35 -0.41
CA ALA A 153 -53.06 3.79 0.25
C ALA A 153 -52.47 4.84 1.19
N ARG A 154 -52.35 4.50 2.47
CA ARG A 154 -51.62 5.30 3.46
C ARG A 154 -50.23 4.73 3.63
N ILE A 155 -49.24 5.52 3.28
CA ILE A 155 -47.82 5.18 3.36
C ILE A 155 -47.21 5.99 4.49
N GLN A 156 -46.63 5.31 5.47
CA GLN A 156 -45.94 5.96 6.57
C GLN A 156 -44.43 5.92 6.33
N THR A 157 -43.80 7.09 6.36
CA THR A 157 -42.34 7.25 6.25
C THR A 157 -41.66 6.72 7.51
N PRO A 158 -40.34 6.44 7.46
CA PRO A 158 -39.56 6.08 8.64
C PRO A 158 -39.59 7.15 9.74
N LEU A 159 -39.84 8.43 9.39
CA LEU A 159 -39.98 9.54 10.32
C LEU A 159 -41.41 9.68 10.89
N GLY A 160 -42.33 8.80 10.49
CA GLY A 160 -43.71 8.77 10.96
C GLY A 160 -44.67 9.68 10.20
N GLU A 161 -44.21 10.38 9.17
CA GLU A 161 -45.07 11.18 8.29
C GLU A 161 -45.95 10.24 7.45
N SER A 162 -47.20 10.61 7.17
CA SER A 162 -48.09 9.76 6.40
C SER A 162 -48.59 10.43 5.13
N ILE A 163 -48.33 9.81 3.99
CA ILE A 163 -48.83 10.22 2.68
C ILE A 163 -50.06 9.36 2.37
N THR A 164 -51.15 9.96 1.91
CA THR A 164 -52.34 9.24 1.48
C THR A 164 -52.50 9.41 -0.03
N LEU A 165 -52.45 8.29 -0.75
CA LEU A 165 -52.71 8.26 -2.18
C LEU A 165 -54.14 7.80 -2.41
N THR A 166 -54.84 8.49 -3.31
CA THR A 166 -56.18 8.10 -3.77
C THR A 166 -56.05 7.58 -5.19
N MET A 167 -56.59 6.40 -5.47
CA MET A 167 -56.51 5.76 -6.78
C MET A 167 -57.78 6.03 -7.57
N ALA A 168 -57.64 6.20 -8.89
CA ALA A 168 -58.77 6.35 -9.80
C ALA A 168 -59.08 5.01 -10.49
N GLU A 169 -60.37 4.77 -10.73
CA GLU A 169 -60.83 3.63 -11.50
C GLU A 169 -60.49 3.83 -12.99
N THR A 170 -59.91 2.82 -13.62
CA THR A 170 -59.66 2.79 -15.07
C THR A 170 -60.33 1.57 -15.69
N PRO A 171 -60.56 1.53 -17.02
CA PRO A 171 -61.13 0.36 -17.70
C PRO A 171 -60.30 -0.93 -17.56
N LEU A 172 -59.05 -0.83 -17.11
CA LEU A 172 -58.13 -1.95 -16.88
C LEU A 172 -57.94 -2.27 -15.39
N GLY A 173 -58.68 -1.62 -14.49
CA GLY A 173 -58.58 -1.75 -13.04
C GLY A 173 -58.26 -0.42 -12.32
N TRP A 174 -58.05 -0.47 -11.00
CA TRP A 174 -57.67 0.69 -10.20
C TRP A 174 -56.18 0.97 -10.37
N VAL A 175 -55.82 2.20 -10.79
CA VAL A 175 -54.42 2.58 -11.00
C VAL A 175 -54.15 3.92 -10.32
N SER A 176 -53.09 3.96 -9.51
CA SER A 176 -52.43 5.20 -9.12
C SER A 176 -51.47 5.59 -10.25
N GLN A 177 -51.61 6.78 -10.83
CA GLN A 177 -50.64 7.31 -11.81
C GLN A 177 -49.43 8.01 -11.16
N GLU A 178 -49.36 8.05 -9.84
CA GLU A 178 -48.27 8.73 -9.13
C GLU A 178 -47.09 7.76 -8.91
N ASN A 179 -45.96 8.07 -9.54
CA ASN A 179 -44.67 7.49 -9.19
C ASN A 179 -44.25 8.03 -7.83
N ILE A 180 -44.32 7.19 -6.80
CA ILE A 180 -43.80 7.52 -5.48
C ILE A 180 -42.30 7.34 -5.51
N ILE A 181 -41.57 8.45 -5.54
CA ILE A 181 -40.12 8.41 -5.38
C ILE A 181 -39.85 8.44 -3.88
N PHE A 182 -39.37 7.32 -3.35
CA PHE A 182 -38.93 7.24 -1.96
C PHE A 182 -37.56 7.91 -1.86
N ASN A 183 -37.49 9.07 -1.22
CA ASN A 183 -36.26 9.85 -1.06
C ASN A 183 -35.51 9.54 0.25
N GLN A 184 -36.00 8.56 1.03
CA GLN A 184 -35.43 8.16 2.31
C GLN A 184 -35.36 6.64 2.42
N THR A 185 -34.22 6.14 2.87
CA THR A 185 -34.02 4.73 3.24
C THR A 185 -34.70 4.44 4.58
N GLY A 186 -35.13 3.20 4.79
CA GLY A 186 -35.70 2.77 6.07
C GLY A 186 -36.92 1.87 5.94
N GLU A 187 -37.60 1.67 7.06
CA GLU A 187 -38.82 0.88 7.13
C GLU A 187 -40.04 1.74 6.78
N TRP A 188 -40.73 1.37 5.71
CA TRP A 188 -41.97 2.00 5.26
C TRP A 188 -43.14 1.09 5.56
N LEU A 189 -44.16 1.64 6.23
CA LEU A 189 -45.40 0.91 6.52
C LEU A 189 -46.47 1.30 5.50
N VAL A 190 -46.92 0.34 4.73
CA VAL A 190 -47.97 0.53 3.74
C VAL A 190 -49.27 -0.08 4.25
N ARG A 191 -50.30 0.75 4.37
CA ARG A 191 -51.66 0.36 4.74
C ARG A 191 -52.61 0.73 3.61
N VAL A 192 -53.24 -0.26 2.99
CA VAL A 192 -54.24 -0.02 1.94
C VAL A 192 -55.65 -0.07 2.54
N VAL A 193 -56.46 0.93 2.24
CA VAL A 193 -57.87 1.03 2.64
C VAL A 193 -58.72 1.03 1.38
N VAL A 194 -59.56 0.01 1.24
CA VAL A 194 -60.52 -0.14 0.15
C VAL A 194 -61.90 0.17 0.69
N THR A 195 -62.61 1.11 0.07
CA THR A 195 -63.99 1.46 0.42
C THR A 195 -64.91 0.99 -0.70
N ASP A 196 -65.94 0.22 -0.35
CA ASP A 196 -66.95 -0.23 -1.31
C ASP A 196 -67.97 0.88 -1.61
N SER A 197 -68.85 0.63 -2.58
CA SER A 197 -69.95 1.53 -2.97
C SER A 197 -71.00 1.77 -1.88
N ALA A 198 -71.04 0.94 -0.84
CA ALA A 198 -71.88 1.17 0.34
C ALA A 198 -71.18 2.02 1.42
N GLY A 199 -69.94 2.44 1.18
CA GLY A 199 -69.14 3.24 2.12
C GLY A 199 -68.44 2.40 3.19
N VAL A 200 -68.42 1.07 3.07
CA VAL A 200 -67.75 0.19 4.03
C VAL A 200 -66.27 0.09 3.65
N SER A 201 -65.41 0.50 4.58
CA SER A 201 -63.95 0.46 4.42
C SER A 201 -63.35 -0.82 5.01
N ARG A 202 -62.53 -1.52 4.22
CA ARG A 202 -61.68 -2.63 4.64
C ARG A 202 -60.22 -2.20 4.57
N THR A 203 -59.44 -2.58 5.57
CA THR A 203 -58.01 -2.22 5.66
C THR A 203 -57.16 -3.47 5.50
N SER A 204 -56.14 -3.41 4.63
CA SER A 204 -55.15 -4.48 4.50
C SER A 204 -54.33 -4.64 5.78
N ARG A 205 -53.66 -5.79 5.92
CA ARG A 205 -52.56 -5.90 6.88
C ARG A 205 -51.47 -4.89 6.50
N MET A 206 -50.78 -4.34 7.50
CA MET A 206 -49.63 -3.46 7.24
C MET A 206 -48.52 -4.28 6.60
N ASN A 207 -48.15 -3.91 5.37
CA ASN A 207 -47.02 -4.50 4.69
C ASN A 207 -45.78 -3.63 4.96
N GLN A 208 -44.68 -4.28 5.33
CA GLN A 208 -43.41 -3.65 5.59
C GLN A 208 -42.60 -3.65 4.30
N VAL A 209 -42.22 -2.46 3.81
CA VAL A 209 -41.28 -2.31 2.70
C VAL A 209 -39.99 -1.75 3.29
N ILE A 210 -38.92 -2.53 3.21
CA ILE A 210 -37.59 -2.08 3.65
C ILE A 210 -36.88 -1.56 2.40
N LEU A 211 -36.64 -0.25 2.36
CA LEU A 211 -35.80 0.34 1.33
C LEU A 211 -34.36 0.35 1.81
N THR A 212 -33.58 -0.48 1.13
CA THR A 212 -32.18 -0.72 1.41
C THR A 212 -31.29 0.28 0.68
N PRO A 213 -30.39 0.98 1.39
CA PRO A 213 -29.45 1.94 0.79
C PRO A 213 -28.59 1.38 -0.36
N CYS A 214 -28.26 0.09 -0.32
CA CYS A 214 -27.40 -0.54 -1.32
C CYS A 214 -27.78 -2.02 -1.56
N GLU A 215 -27.54 -2.51 -2.77
CA GLU A 215 -27.62 -3.94 -3.12
C GLU A 215 -26.23 -4.55 -3.40
N ASN A 216 -25.26 -3.72 -3.74
CA ASN A 216 -23.85 -4.06 -3.98
C ASN A 216 -22.98 -2.83 -3.65
N ASN A 217 -21.66 -2.98 -3.74
CA ASN A 217 -20.72 -1.90 -3.41
C ASN A 217 -20.82 -0.71 -4.35
N ASP A 218 -21.17 -0.92 -5.63
CA ASP A 218 -21.28 0.15 -6.64
C ASP A 218 -22.39 1.17 -6.30
N ALA A 219 -23.34 0.80 -5.42
CA ALA A 219 -24.38 1.68 -4.91
C ALA A 219 -23.91 2.59 -3.76
N CYS A 220 -22.72 2.35 -3.20
CA CYS A 220 -22.14 3.11 -2.09
C CYS A 220 -21.07 4.12 -2.59
N ALA A 221 -20.58 4.99 -1.71
CA ALA A 221 -19.42 5.83 -2.04
C ALA A 221 -18.14 4.98 -2.23
N GLN A 222 -17.13 5.48 -2.95
CA GLN A 222 -15.89 4.73 -3.21
C GLN A 222 -15.16 4.25 -1.93
N SER A 223 -15.33 4.96 -0.81
CA SER A 223 -14.76 4.60 0.49
C SER A 223 -15.68 3.73 1.37
N GLU A 224 -16.75 3.18 0.81
CA GLU A 224 -17.77 2.40 1.51
C GLU A 224 -18.07 1.06 0.81
N GLN A 225 -18.58 0.12 1.60
CA GLN A 225 -19.05 -1.19 1.16
C GLN A 225 -20.48 -1.44 1.62
N CYS A 226 -21.21 -2.26 0.86
CA CYS A 226 -22.56 -2.66 1.20
C CYS A 226 -22.56 -3.83 2.19
N VAL A 227 -22.88 -3.56 3.46
CA VAL A 227 -22.95 -4.54 4.55
C VAL A 227 -24.35 -4.54 5.13
N ASP A 228 -25.03 -5.70 5.13
CA ASP A 228 -26.42 -5.84 5.59
C ASP A 228 -27.37 -4.77 4.99
N ASN A 229 -27.11 -4.44 3.72
CA ASN A 229 -27.81 -3.42 2.96
C ASN A 229 -27.60 -1.96 3.41
N GLY A 230 -26.66 -1.70 4.31
CA GLY A 230 -26.16 -0.37 4.65
C GLY A 230 -24.81 -0.10 4.00
N CYS A 231 -24.56 1.14 3.59
CA CYS A 231 -23.21 1.54 3.22
C CYS A 231 -22.40 1.81 4.50
N GLU A 232 -21.36 1.02 4.70
CA GLU A 232 -20.43 1.17 5.82
C GLU A 232 -19.05 1.53 5.29
N ALA A 233 -18.34 2.42 5.99
CA ALA A 233 -16.97 2.80 5.61
C ALA A 233 -16.03 1.59 5.60
N PHE A 234 -15.13 1.53 4.62
CA PHE A 234 -14.07 0.52 4.60
C PHE A 234 -13.15 0.67 5.81
N SER A 235 -12.79 -0.46 6.42
CA SER A 235 -11.75 -0.53 7.43
C SER A 235 -10.51 -1.20 6.84
N CYS A 236 -9.74 -0.43 6.07
CA CYS A 236 -8.48 -0.92 5.51
C CYS A 236 -7.40 -1.04 6.59
N GLN A 237 -6.45 -1.96 6.38
CA GLN A 237 -5.35 -2.17 7.31
C GLN A 237 -4.34 -1.03 7.23
N TYR A 238 -3.34 -1.07 8.12
CA TYR A 238 -2.21 -0.16 8.03
C TYR A 238 -1.51 -0.36 6.68
N CYS A 239 -1.34 0.73 5.93
CA CYS A 239 -0.72 0.76 4.61
C CYS A 239 -1.57 0.27 3.44
N GLU A 240 -2.87 0.56 3.50
CA GLU A 240 -3.81 0.33 2.41
C GLU A 240 -4.65 1.60 2.19
N GLU A 241 -5.09 1.82 0.96
CA GLU A 241 -6.06 2.86 0.61
C GLU A 241 -7.29 2.25 -0.09
N THR A 242 -8.40 2.98 -0.08
CA THR A 242 -9.62 2.55 -0.77
C THR A 242 -9.59 2.98 -2.23
N THR A 243 -9.57 2.02 -3.14
CA THR A 243 -9.72 2.27 -4.59
C THR A 243 -10.72 1.26 -5.14
N ASP A 244 -11.70 1.74 -5.89
CA ASP A 244 -12.73 0.91 -6.53
C ASP A 244 -13.42 -0.10 -5.57
N HIS A 245 -13.84 0.39 -4.40
CA HIS A 245 -14.46 -0.43 -3.35
C HIS A 245 -13.61 -1.63 -2.89
N ALA A 246 -12.28 -1.48 -2.91
CA ALA A 246 -11.35 -2.44 -2.35
C ALA A 246 -10.24 -1.72 -1.58
N CYS A 247 -9.71 -2.39 -0.56
CA CYS A 247 -8.46 -1.96 0.08
C CYS A 247 -7.29 -2.43 -0.79
N VAL A 248 -6.56 -1.48 -1.37
CA VAL A 248 -5.38 -1.73 -2.18
C VAL A 248 -4.15 -1.40 -1.34
N ALA A 249 -3.20 -2.33 -1.28
CA ALA A 249 -1.95 -2.10 -0.58
C ALA A 249 -1.15 -1.00 -1.27
N LEU A 250 -0.69 -0.04 -0.46
CA LEU A 250 0.22 1.00 -0.90
C LEU A 250 1.62 0.40 -1.06
N GLU A 251 2.41 0.92 -2.00
CA GLU A 251 3.77 0.44 -2.23
C GLU A 251 4.63 0.61 -0.97
N CYS A 252 4.53 1.77 -0.32
CA CYS A 252 5.20 2.03 0.94
C CYS A 252 4.37 2.92 1.88
N CYS A 253 4.65 2.79 3.17
CA CYS A 253 4.18 3.72 4.22
C CYS A 253 5.29 4.14 5.19
N LYS A 254 6.46 3.52 5.05
CA LYS A 254 7.69 3.83 5.76
C LYS A 254 8.85 3.61 4.80
N THR A 255 9.86 4.44 4.93
CA THR A 255 11.11 4.36 4.18
C THR A 255 11.76 2.98 4.26
N SER A 256 11.69 2.33 5.43
CA SER A 256 12.24 0.97 5.64
C SER A 256 11.53 -0.16 4.85
N GLN A 257 10.50 0.16 4.07
CA GLN A 257 9.83 -0.77 3.16
C GLN A 257 10.36 -0.65 1.72
N CYS A 258 11.08 0.43 1.39
CA CYS A 258 11.71 0.65 0.09
C CYS A 258 13.12 0.05 0.05
N ALA A 259 13.76 0.07 -1.12
CA ALA A 259 15.17 -0.28 -1.24
C ALA A 259 16.09 0.71 -0.50
N ASP A 260 17.35 0.32 -0.27
CA ASP A 260 18.31 1.13 0.51
C ASP A 260 18.62 2.50 -0.13
N ASP A 261 18.46 2.61 -1.45
CA ASP A 261 18.65 3.81 -2.27
C ASP A 261 17.34 4.55 -2.60
N GLU A 262 16.24 4.20 -1.93
CA GLU A 262 14.92 4.80 -2.12
C GLU A 262 14.34 5.36 -0.81
N VAL A 263 13.42 6.31 -0.92
CA VAL A 263 12.63 6.86 0.17
C VAL A 263 11.14 6.78 -0.12
N CYS A 264 10.35 6.52 0.92
CA CYS A 264 8.90 6.49 0.80
C CYS A 264 8.34 7.93 0.76
N SER A 265 7.80 8.33 -0.38
CA SER A 265 7.25 9.66 -0.65
C SER A 265 5.92 9.49 -1.37
N ASN A 266 4.85 10.11 -0.85
CA ASN A 266 3.48 9.94 -1.35
C ASN A 266 3.06 8.48 -1.60
N ASN A 267 3.43 7.59 -0.68
CA ASN A 267 3.11 6.16 -0.73
C ASN A 267 3.74 5.38 -1.88
N THR A 268 4.70 6.00 -2.58
CA THR A 268 5.54 5.39 -3.60
C THR A 268 7.01 5.43 -3.18
N CYS A 269 7.79 4.44 -3.60
CA CYS A 269 9.24 4.45 -3.38
C CYS A 269 9.91 5.29 -4.47
N GLU A 270 10.61 6.36 -4.07
CA GLU A 270 11.31 7.28 -4.96
C GLU A 270 12.82 7.21 -4.70
N GLU A 271 13.65 7.21 -5.75
CA GLU A 271 15.12 7.21 -5.60
C GLU A 271 15.62 8.41 -4.77
N VAL A 272 16.60 8.17 -3.89
CA VAL A 272 17.24 9.22 -3.09
C VAL A 272 18.16 10.05 -3.97
N VAL A 273 17.75 11.29 -4.26
CA VAL A 273 18.56 12.24 -5.02
C VAL A 273 19.59 12.91 -4.11
N CYS A 274 20.83 12.42 -4.16
CA CYS A 274 21.96 12.99 -3.42
C CYS A 274 22.65 14.15 -4.17
N LYS A 275 23.36 15.02 -3.45
CA LYS A 275 24.13 16.10 -4.07
C LYS A 275 25.36 15.56 -4.80
N ALA A 276 26.03 16.45 -5.53
CA ALA A 276 27.36 16.13 -6.04
C ALA A 276 28.28 15.72 -4.87
N CYS A 277 29.00 14.61 -5.04
CA CYS A 277 29.88 14.00 -4.03
C CYS A 277 29.17 13.34 -2.83
N GLU A 278 27.94 12.93 -3.01
CA GLU A 278 27.22 12.08 -2.06
C GLU A 278 26.75 10.79 -2.75
N PHE A 279 26.54 9.73 -1.97
CA PHE A 279 25.92 8.48 -2.42
C PHE A 279 24.80 8.05 -1.48
N PRO A 280 23.75 7.40 -2.01
CA PRO A 280 22.66 6.90 -1.17
C PRO A 280 23.07 5.61 -0.47
N GLU A 281 22.87 5.55 0.84
CA GLU A 281 22.94 4.32 1.64
C GLU A 281 21.95 4.44 2.82
N ALA A 282 21.27 3.34 3.16
CA ALA A 282 20.31 3.29 4.26
C ALA A 282 19.27 4.44 4.25
N HIS A 283 18.75 4.76 3.06
CA HIS A 283 17.78 5.82 2.79
C HIS A 283 18.27 7.25 3.12
N THR A 284 19.58 7.46 3.17
CA THR A 284 20.20 8.76 3.43
C THR A 284 21.39 9.00 2.51
N CYS A 285 21.75 10.26 2.30
CA CYS A 285 22.94 10.60 1.53
C CYS A 285 24.16 10.64 2.44
N PHE A 286 25.20 9.91 2.07
CA PHE A 286 26.51 9.95 2.69
C PHE A 286 27.50 10.66 1.78
N THR A 287 28.33 11.52 2.35
CA THR A 287 29.42 12.17 1.60
C THR A 287 30.53 11.18 1.34
N TYR A 288 31.04 11.18 0.11
CA TYR A 288 32.30 10.50 -0.19
C TYR A 288 33.46 11.14 0.60
N ALA A 289 34.53 10.38 0.81
CA ALA A 289 35.72 10.90 1.48
C ALA A 289 36.43 11.96 0.63
N CYS A 290 36.26 11.90 -0.69
CA CYS A 290 36.76 12.87 -1.65
C CYS A 290 35.82 12.99 -2.86
N CYS A 291 35.84 14.15 -3.51
CA CYS A 291 35.06 14.47 -4.71
C CYS A 291 35.96 14.70 -5.92
N SER A 292 37.19 15.10 -5.64
CA SER A 292 38.24 15.46 -6.57
C SER A 292 39.59 15.06 -5.99
N HIS A 293 40.63 15.06 -6.82
CA HIS A 293 41.99 14.77 -6.36
C HIS A 293 42.54 15.86 -5.44
N GLU A 294 41.97 17.08 -5.48
CA GLU A 294 42.36 18.20 -4.62
C GLU A 294 41.90 18.00 -3.17
N ASP A 295 40.88 17.16 -2.94
CA ASP A 295 40.38 16.83 -1.60
C ASP A 295 41.30 15.85 -0.85
N CYS A 296 42.21 15.18 -1.58
CA CYS A 296 43.08 14.16 -1.05
C CYS A 296 44.45 14.73 -0.61
N ALA A 297 45.09 14.06 0.36
CA ALA A 297 46.44 14.40 0.79
C ALA A 297 47.47 14.17 -0.34
N SER A 298 48.65 14.78 -0.24
CA SER A 298 49.72 14.60 -1.21
C SER A 298 50.03 13.11 -1.44
N ASN A 299 50.15 12.70 -2.71
CA ASN A 299 50.34 11.31 -3.16
C ASN A 299 49.15 10.36 -2.98
N THR A 300 47.97 10.88 -2.68
CA THR A 300 46.72 10.10 -2.71
C THR A 300 45.77 10.66 -3.74
N TRP A 301 44.90 9.81 -4.26
CA TRP A 301 44.02 10.10 -5.38
C TRP A 301 42.60 9.65 -5.07
N CYS A 302 41.64 10.49 -5.43
CA CYS A 302 40.25 10.12 -5.32
C CYS A 302 39.86 9.08 -6.38
N ILE A 303 39.60 7.86 -5.95
CA ILE A 303 39.12 6.73 -6.77
C ILE A 303 37.82 6.26 -6.13
N GLU A 304 36.72 6.33 -6.88
CA GLU A 304 35.37 5.93 -6.40
C GLU A 304 34.98 6.57 -5.05
N GLY A 305 35.42 7.81 -4.83
CA GLY A 305 35.10 8.57 -3.62
C GLY A 305 35.94 8.23 -2.39
N VAL A 306 37.02 7.45 -2.56
CA VAL A 306 38.00 7.12 -1.52
C VAL A 306 39.38 7.66 -1.93
N CYS A 307 40.11 8.29 -1.01
CA CYS A 307 41.49 8.69 -1.24
C CYS A 307 42.41 7.47 -1.09
N GLU A 308 42.90 6.95 -2.20
CA GLU A 308 43.82 5.82 -2.23
C GLU A 308 45.25 6.27 -2.55
N PHE A 309 46.24 5.59 -1.98
CA PHE A 309 47.65 5.84 -2.30
C PHE A 309 48.00 5.14 -3.62
N ILE A 310 48.46 5.89 -4.61
CA ILE A 310 48.95 5.33 -5.86
C ILE A 310 50.43 5.01 -5.71
N SER A 311 50.75 3.73 -5.59
CA SER A 311 52.13 3.25 -5.62
C SER A 311 52.52 2.88 -7.04
N CYS A 312 53.35 3.71 -7.67
CA CYS A 312 53.93 3.40 -8.98
C CYS A 312 55.22 2.59 -8.86
N GLU A 313 55.62 1.93 -9.95
CA GLU A 313 56.95 1.32 -10.04
C GLU A 313 58.06 2.38 -9.96
N SER A 314 59.28 1.98 -9.62
CA SER A 314 60.40 2.90 -9.37
C SER A 314 60.78 3.80 -10.56
N ASN A 315 60.35 3.46 -11.77
CA ASN A 315 60.56 4.20 -13.02
C ASN A 315 59.28 4.87 -13.53
N GLN A 316 58.24 4.99 -12.70
CA GLN A 316 56.97 5.58 -13.06
C GLN A 316 56.67 6.79 -12.17
N ILE A 317 55.90 7.74 -12.72
CA ILE A 317 55.41 8.91 -12.01
C ILE A 317 53.89 8.96 -12.08
N VAL A 318 53.24 9.51 -11.05
CA VAL A 318 51.79 9.73 -11.05
C VAL A 318 51.49 11.00 -11.83
N VAL A 319 50.86 10.87 -12.98
CA VAL A 319 50.33 12.00 -13.75
C VAL A 319 48.86 11.73 -14.01
N ASN A 320 48.00 12.65 -13.56
CA ASN A 320 46.55 12.49 -13.64
C ASN A 320 46.06 11.10 -13.16
N GLY A 321 46.66 10.58 -12.08
CA GLY A 321 46.16 9.39 -11.38
C GLY A 321 46.54 8.08 -12.01
N SER A 322 47.36 8.17 -13.04
CA SER A 322 47.91 7.02 -13.71
C SER A 322 49.41 7.04 -13.48
N CYS A 323 49.94 5.85 -13.18
CA CYS A 323 51.36 5.63 -13.24
C CYS A 323 51.75 5.61 -14.71
N ILE A 324 52.45 6.64 -15.16
CA ILE A 324 53.04 6.67 -16.49
C ILE A 324 54.54 6.44 -16.36
N THR A 325 55.12 5.71 -17.30
CA THR A 325 56.58 5.66 -17.45
C THR A 325 56.99 6.89 -18.26
N PRO A 326 57.61 7.90 -17.64
CA PRO A 326 58.05 9.08 -18.36
C PRO A 326 59.13 8.70 -19.38
N GLU A 327 59.26 9.48 -20.46
CA GLU A 327 60.36 9.28 -21.41
C GLU A 327 61.71 9.60 -20.75
N CYS A 328 61.72 10.60 -19.86
CA CYS A 328 62.87 10.98 -19.06
C CYS A 328 62.45 11.44 -17.65
N VAL A 329 63.30 11.18 -16.66
CA VAL A 329 63.19 11.75 -15.30
C VAL A 329 64.26 12.82 -15.08
N SER A 330 65.33 12.74 -15.88
CA SER A 330 66.50 13.60 -15.83
C SER A 330 67.06 13.77 -17.25
N ASN A 331 67.87 14.81 -17.44
CA ASN A 331 68.54 15.05 -18.72
C ASN A 331 69.37 13.86 -19.21
N SER A 332 69.97 13.09 -18.29
CA SER A 332 70.78 11.91 -18.64
C SER A 332 69.99 10.76 -19.27
N ASP A 333 68.66 10.78 -19.16
CA ASP A 333 67.80 9.77 -19.80
C ASP A 333 67.57 10.09 -21.29
N CYS A 334 67.82 11.34 -21.72
CA CYS A 334 67.64 11.81 -23.09
C CYS A 334 68.91 11.65 -23.93
N LYS A 335 68.78 11.82 -25.26
CA LYS A 335 69.95 11.86 -26.14
C LYS A 335 70.76 13.14 -25.91
N LEU A 336 71.99 13.16 -26.43
CA LEU A 336 72.94 14.27 -26.27
C LEU A 336 72.40 15.65 -26.71
N PHE A 337 71.48 15.67 -27.68
CA PHE A 337 70.88 16.88 -28.27
C PHE A 337 69.47 17.18 -27.75
N GLU A 338 69.07 16.57 -26.64
CA GLU A 338 67.75 16.69 -26.02
C GLU A 338 67.90 17.05 -24.52
N SER A 339 66.96 17.83 -23.99
CA SER A 339 66.77 18.11 -22.57
C SER A 339 65.47 17.45 -22.08
N CYS A 340 65.45 17.07 -20.81
CA CYS A 340 64.24 16.54 -20.20
C CYS A 340 63.35 17.70 -19.72
N GLU A 341 62.24 17.94 -20.40
CA GLU A 341 61.27 18.97 -20.06
C GLU A 341 59.88 18.34 -19.89
N GLN A 342 59.26 18.54 -18.73
CA GLN A 342 57.94 17.96 -18.41
C GLN A 342 57.84 16.45 -18.62
N ASN A 343 58.97 15.73 -18.43
CA ASN A 343 59.10 14.29 -18.60
C ASN A 343 59.12 13.79 -20.07
N GLU A 344 59.31 14.70 -21.02
CA GLU A 344 59.54 14.40 -22.43
C GLU A 344 60.95 14.85 -22.83
N CYS A 345 61.60 14.10 -23.73
CA CYS A 345 62.90 14.48 -24.27
C CYS A 345 62.70 15.49 -25.40
N VAL A 346 62.85 16.77 -25.08
CA VAL A 346 62.68 17.87 -26.02
C VAL A 346 64.02 18.19 -26.67
N ARG A 347 64.05 18.31 -28.00
CA ARG A 347 65.26 18.65 -28.74
C ARG A 347 65.73 20.06 -28.38
N LEU A 348 67.02 20.19 -28.07
CA LEU A 348 67.67 21.48 -27.83
C LEU A 348 67.72 22.30 -29.12
N ASN A 349 67.13 23.50 -29.08
CA ASN A 349 67.26 24.50 -30.13
C ASN A 349 68.34 25.51 -29.73
N CYS A 350 69.60 25.16 -29.99
CA CYS A 350 70.73 26.04 -29.73
C CYS A 350 70.83 27.12 -30.82
N ASP A 351 71.23 28.32 -30.41
CA ASP A 351 71.43 29.43 -31.34
C ASP A 351 72.62 29.15 -32.29
N LEU A 352 72.72 29.96 -33.36
CA LEU A 352 73.83 29.88 -34.34
C LEU A 352 75.23 29.96 -33.71
N CYS A 353 75.33 30.50 -32.49
CA CYS A 353 76.57 30.69 -31.74
C CYS A 353 76.72 29.70 -30.56
N GLU A 354 75.97 28.61 -30.58
CA GLU A 354 75.97 27.62 -29.51
C GLU A 354 76.07 26.20 -30.07
N TYR A 355 76.47 25.27 -29.22
CA TYR A 355 76.45 23.84 -29.49
C TYR A 355 75.80 23.09 -28.33
N ALA A 356 75.10 22.00 -28.64
CA ALA A 356 74.54 21.15 -27.61
C ALA A 356 75.64 20.28 -26.98
N ALA A 357 75.84 20.42 -25.67
CA ALA A 357 76.68 19.54 -24.89
C ALA A 357 76.18 19.47 -23.45
N ASN A 358 76.29 18.29 -22.82
CA ASN A 358 75.78 18.04 -21.47
C ASN A 358 74.29 18.44 -21.30
N HIS A 359 73.45 18.21 -22.32
CA HIS A 359 72.02 18.54 -22.33
C HIS A 359 71.71 20.03 -22.13
N ALA A 360 72.64 20.90 -22.51
CA ALA A 360 72.44 22.34 -22.57
C ALA A 360 73.06 22.90 -23.85
N CYS A 361 72.58 24.07 -24.28
CA CYS A 361 73.26 24.85 -25.30
C CYS A 361 74.40 25.61 -24.63
N LEU A 362 75.62 25.33 -25.06
CA LEU A 362 76.83 26.01 -24.61
C LEU A 362 77.28 26.96 -25.70
N SER A 363 77.57 28.20 -25.35
CA SER A 363 78.14 29.15 -26.29
C SER A 363 79.51 28.69 -26.76
N TYR A 364 79.80 28.88 -28.04
CA TYR A 364 81.17 28.79 -28.51
C TYR A 364 82.03 29.90 -27.89
N GLU A 365 83.35 29.71 -27.93
CA GLU A 365 84.30 30.73 -27.48
C GLU A 365 84.20 32.00 -28.34
N CYS A 366 83.95 31.84 -29.64
CA CYS A 366 83.69 32.93 -30.58
C CYS A 366 82.76 32.51 -31.72
N CYS A 367 82.06 33.48 -32.31
CA CYS A 367 81.26 33.30 -33.52
C CYS A 367 81.54 34.33 -34.61
N THR A 368 82.16 35.43 -34.21
CA THR A 368 82.70 36.46 -35.08
C THR A 368 84.03 36.91 -34.51
N ASP A 369 84.90 37.47 -35.36
CA ASP A 369 86.22 37.97 -34.92
C ASP A 369 86.12 39.03 -33.83
N THR A 370 84.99 39.76 -33.79
CA THR A 370 84.72 40.78 -32.77
C THR A 370 84.51 40.21 -31.36
N MET A 371 84.35 38.90 -31.21
CA MET A 371 84.22 38.23 -29.91
C MET A 371 85.57 37.80 -29.34
N CYS A 372 86.65 37.87 -30.12
CA CYS A 372 87.99 37.53 -29.69
C CYS A 372 88.74 38.74 -29.13
N GLU A 373 89.74 38.50 -28.27
CA GLU A 373 90.68 39.54 -27.82
C GLU A 373 91.47 40.12 -29.01
N ASP A 374 91.98 41.35 -28.84
CA ASP A 374 92.74 42.05 -29.87
C ASP A 374 93.88 41.16 -30.39
N ASP A 375 94.02 41.08 -31.72
CA ASP A 375 94.97 40.24 -32.48
C ASP A 375 94.57 38.76 -32.71
N LEU A 376 93.42 38.30 -32.22
CA LEU A 376 92.88 36.95 -32.51
C LEU A 376 91.69 37.01 -33.49
N VAL A 377 91.53 35.96 -34.29
CA VAL A 377 90.39 35.76 -35.20
C VAL A 377 89.63 34.49 -34.84
N CYS A 378 88.35 34.42 -35.18
CA CYS A 378 87.55 33.24 -34.88
C CYS A 378 87.82 32.13 -35.90
N GLY A 379 88.45 31.04 -35.46
CA GLY A 379 88.83 29.92 -36.31
C GLY A 379 87.65 29.00 -36.68
N GLU A 380 87.91 28.04 -37.58
CA GLU A 380 86.90 27.08 -38.09
C GLU A 380 86.25 26.20 -37.00
N PHE A 381 86.86 26.08 -35.83
CA PHE A 381 86.32 25.34 -34.69
C PHE A 381 85.70 26.24 -33.62
N HIS A 382 85.37 27.48 -33.98
CA HIS A 382 84.78 28.48 -33.07
C HIS A 382 85.63 28.72 -31.82
N ARG A 383 86.95 28.77 -32.01
CA ARG A 383 87.95 29.13 -31.01
C ARG A 383 88.75 30.32 -31.51
N CYS A 384 89.13 31.22 -30.62
CA CYS A 384 89.98 32.35 -30.98
C CYS A 384 91.41 31.85 -31.25
N VAL A 385 91.92 32.12 -32.44
CA VAL A 385 93.24 31.67 -32.90
C VAL A 385 94.00 32.83 -33.53
N GLU A 386 95.33 32.76 -33.54
CA GLU A 386 96.15 33.73 -34.26
C GLU A 386 95.89 33.61 -35.78
N PRO A 387 95.79 34.74 -36.51
CA PRO A 387 95.57 34.71 -37.95
C PRO A 387 96.74 34.03 -38.67
N ALA A 388 96.45 33.13 -39.61
CA ALA A 388 97.48 32.45 -40.40
C ALA A 388 98.34 33.48 -41.16
N SER A 389 99.66 33.41 -40.97
CA SER A 389 100.65 34.37 -41.50
C SER A 389 101.03 34.16 -42.96
#